data_AF-A0A0F7RYJ1-F1
#
_entry.id   AF-A0A0F7RYJ1-F1
#
_cell.length_a   1.000
_cell.length_b   1.000
_cell.length_c   1.000
_cell.angle_alpha   90.00
_cell.angle_beta   90.00
_cell.angle_gamma   90.00
#
_symmetry.space_group_name_H-M   'P 1'
#
loop_
_entity.id
_entity.type
_entity.pdbx_description
1 polymer ?
#
loop_
_entity_poly.entity_id
_entity_poly.type
_entity_poly.pdbx_seq_one_letter_code
_entity_poly.pdbx_strand_id
1 'polypeptide(L)'
;MTTIKRPQYVIEHMEEDDPSVPSKFPQWALLEYRHMLQLVGPGSTVHFTSLSHASLDSLRSSLSSTSSSCAEFELHTASITTLMEQRGITKDKVCLLDPKSPFAISITDAGKVS
;
A
#
# COMPACT_ATOMS: atom_id res chain seq x y z
N MET A 1 0.31 -26.80 10.84
CA MET A 1 -0.68 -25.75 10.52
C MET A 1 -0.05 -24.84 9.49
N THR A 2 -0.50 -24.89 8.24
CA THR A 2 -0.10 -23.91 7.22
C THR A 2 -0.81 -22.61 7.54
N THR A 3 -0.06 -21.56 7.89
CA THR A 3 -0.61 -20.23 8.08
C THR A 3 -1.13 -19.74 6.72
N ILE A 4 -2.44 -19.52 6.61
CA ILE A 4 -3.01 -18.92 5.41
C ILE A 4 -2.47 -17.49 5.33
N LYS A 5 -1.60 -17.24 4.35
CA LYS A 5 -1.00 -15.92 4.14
C LYS A 5 -2.09 -14.98 3.61
N ARG A 6 -2.37 -13.90 4.34
CA ARG A 6 -3.30 -12.86 3.89
C ARG A 6 -2.71 -12.11 2.69
N PRO A 7 -3.53 -11.56 1.78
CA PRO A 7 -3.02 -10.71 0.71
C PRO A 7 -2.30 -9.49 1.28
N GLN A 8 -1.36 -8.95 0.51
CA GLN A 8 -0.76 -7.64 0.77
C GLN A 8 -1.42 -6.61 -0.15
N TYR A 9 -1.44 -5.37 0.29
CA TYR A 9 -2.05 -4.26 -0.44
C TYR A 9 -0.98 -3.23 -0.78
N VAL A 10 -1.09 -2.61 -1.95
CA VAL A 10 -0.14 -1.57 -2.39
C VAL A 10 -0.93 -0.34 -2.77
N ILE A 11 -0.51 0.81 -2.23
CA ILE A 11 -1.02 2.13 -2.59
C ILE A 11 0.13 2.89 -3.26
N GLU A 12 0.04 3.03 -4.57
CA GLU A 12 0.95 3.89 -5.33
C GLU A 12 0.54 5.34 -5.10
N HIS A 13 1.38 6.11 -4.41
CA HIS A 13 1.12 7.52 -4.18
C HIS A 13 1.43 8.32 -5.46
N MET A 14 0.44 9.07 -5.94
CA MET A 14 0.48 9.75 -7.25
C MET A 14 0.38 11.29 -7.16
N GLU A 15 0.76 11.90 -6.04
CA GLU A 15 0.75 13.37 -5.94
C GLU A 15 1.99 14.01 -6.59
N GLU A 16 1.82 15.24 -7.08
CA GLU A 16 2.88 15.98 -7.76
C GLU A 16 4.02 16.32 -6.80
N ASP A 17 5.23 15.85 -7.13
CA ASP A 17 6.47 16.31 -6.51
C ASP A 17 6.78 17.74 -6.98
N ASP A 18 6.02 18.73 -6.50
CA ASP A 18 6.42 20.13 -6.60
C ASP A 18 7.52 20.40 -5.55
N PRO A 19 8.79 20.62 -5.95
CA PRO A 19 9.89 20.84 -5.02
C PRO A 19 9.74 22.13 -4.21
N SER A 20 8.83 23.03 -4.59
CA SER A 20 8.52 24.27 -3.87
C SER A 20 7.46 24.09 -2.77
N VAL A 21 6.74 22.96 -2.77
CA VAL A 21 5.70 22.66 -1.79
C VAL A 21 6.27 21.72 -0.73
N PRO A 22 6.14 22.02 0.58
CA PRO A 22 6.51 21.07 1.61
C PRO A 22 5.76 19.75 1.38
N SER A 23 6.47 18.62 1.42
CA SER A 23 5.95 17.25 1.25
C SER A 23 5.01 16.84 2.41
N LYS A 24 3.95 17.63 2.62
CA LYS A 24 2.96 17.44 3.65
C LYS A 24 1.76 16.81 2.99
N PHE A 25 1.56 15.53 3.31
CA PHE A 25 0.31 14.86 2.99
C PHE A 25 -0.86 15.69 3.47
N PRO A 26 -1.89 15.90 2.63
CA PRO A 26 -3.09 16.53 3.10
C PRO A 26 -3.73 15.65 4.19
N GLN A 27 -4.33 16.29 5.20
CA GLN A 27 -4.83 15.59 6.38
C GLN A 27 -5.86 14.51 6.03
N TRP A 28 -6.66 14.70 4.99
CA TRP A 28 -7.65 13.72 4.54
C TRP A 28 -6.99 12.42 4.07
N ALA A 29 -5.89 12.50 3.31
CA ALA A 29 -5.15 11.32 2.83
C ALA A 29 -4.54 10.55 4.01
N LEU A 30 -4.00 11.25 5.01
CA LEU A 30 -3.50 10.63 6.24
C LEU A 30 -4.61 9.90 7.03
N LEU A 31 -5.83 10.45 7.05
CA LEU A 31 -6.97 9.80 7.70
C LEU A 31 -7.39 8.54 6.93
N GLU A 32 -7.42 8.60 5.60
CA GLU A 32 -7.70 7.42 4.76
C GLU A 32 -6.67 6.33 4.94
N TYR A 33 -5.38 6.67 4.97
CA TYR A 33 -4.31 5.68 5.16
C TYR A 33 -4.41 4.98 6.51
N ARG A 34 -4.68 5.74 7.58
CA ARG A 34 -4.93 5.16 8.92
C ARG A 34 -6.16 4.24 8.91
N HIS A 35 -7.23 4.66 8.25
CA HIS A 35 -8.45 3.87 8.13
C HIS A 35 -8.22 2.57 7.35
N MET A 36 -7.45 2.62 6.25
CA MET A 36 -7.06 1.42 5.50
C MET A 36 -6.30 0.41 6.36
N LEU A 37 -5.33 0.88 7.17
CA LEU A 37 -4.59 0.00 8.09
C LEU A 37 -5.50 -0.67 9.11
N GLN A 38 -6.51 0.04 9.60
CA GLN A 38 -7.50 -0.52 10.52
C GLN A 38 -8.39 -1.57 9.85
N LEU A 39 -8.90 -1.30 8.65
CA LEU A 39 -9.81 -2.21 7.92
C LEU A 39 -9.11 -3.48 7.45
N VAL A 40 -7.88 -3.37 6.94
CA VAL A 40 -7.07 -4.53 6.54
C VAL A 40 -6.79 -5.40 7.78
N GLY A 41 -6.44 -4.75 8.89
CA GLY A 41 -6.23 -5.41 10.18
C GLY A 41 -4.99 -6.30 10.23
N PRO A 42 -4.77 -6.98 11.36
CA PRO A 42 -3.51 -7.67 11.64
C PRO A 42 -3.27 -8.89 10.74
N GLY A 43 -2.00 -9.21 10.50
CA GLY A 43 -1.57 -10.36 9.69
C GLY A 43 -1.51 -10.09 8.18
N SER A 44 -1.65 -8.82 7.76
CA SER A 44 -1.43 -8.33 6.40
C SER A 44 -0.57 -7.06 6.46
N THR A 45 -0.10 -6.60 5.31
CA THR A 45 0.77 -5.43 5.15
C THR A 45 0.25 -4.52 4.05
N VAL A 46 0.24 -3.22 4.30
CA VAL A 46 -0.02 -2.19 3.28
C VAL A 46 1.31 -1.52 2.92
N HIS A 47 1.69 -1.61 1.65
CA HIS A 47 2.88 -0.95 1.11
C HIS A 47 2.48 0.37 0.47
N PHE A 48 3.08 1.47 0.92
CA PHE A 48 2.94 2.78 0.29
C PHE A 48 4.18 3.01 -0.58
N THR A 49 3.98 3.22 -1.87
CA THR A 49 5.03 3.24 -2.90
C THR A 49 5.06 4.58 -3.64
N SER A 50 6.15 4.83 -4.37
CA SER A 50 6.39 6.11 -5.08
C SER A 50 6.30 7.34 -4.19
N LEU A 51 6.76 7.20 -2.95
CA LEU A 51 6.87 8.31 -2.01
C LEU A 51 8.12 9.14 -2.29
N SER A 52 8.08 10.44 -2.01
CA SER A 52 9.30 11.24 -1.99
C SER A 52 10.10 10.95 -0.72
N HIS A 53 11.43 11.09 -0.78
CA HIS A 53 12.30 10.90 0.38
C HIS A 53 11.92 11.81 1.56
N ALA A 54 11.52 13.05 1.28
CA ALA A 54 11.11 14.02 2.29
C ALA A 54 9.84 13.60 3.06
N SER A 55 9.01 12.77 2.43
CA SER A 55 7.71 12.35 2.96
C SER A 55 7.78 11.12 3.88
N LEU A 56 8.84 10.30 3.78
CA LEU A 56 8.96 9.02 4.48
C LEU A 56 8.86 9.16 6.00
N ASP A 57 9.65 10.06 6.60
CA ASP A 57 9.71 10.21 8.06
C ASP A 57 8.41 10.78 8.62
N SER A 58 7.86 11.79 7.94
CA SER A 58 6.58 12.41 8.34
C SER A 58 5.43 11.40 8.30
N LEU A 59 5.37 10.59 7.24
CA LEU A 59 4.34 9.57 7.09
C LEU A 59 4.53 8.43 8.09
N ARG A 60 5.77 7.98 8.33
CA ARG A 60 6.09 6.96 9.33
C ARG A 60 5.61 7.39 10.72
N SER A 61 5.99 8.58 11.17
CA SER A 61 5.53 9.10 12.48
C SER A 61 4.00 9.20 12.56
N SER A 62 3.36 9.64 11.47
CA SER A 62 1.91 9.78 11.40
C SER A 62 1.17 8.44 11.50
N LEU A 63 1.67 7.39 10.86
CA LEU A 63 1.02 6.07 10.83
C LEU A 63 1.37 5.20 12.05
N SER A 64 2.57 5.35 12.62
CA SER A 64 3.01 4.62 13.82
C SER A 64 2.25 5.00 15.10
N SER A 65 1.57 6.15 15.11
CA SER A 65 0.80 6.63 16.26
C SER A 65 -0.53 5.89 16.47
N THR A 66 -0.81 4.83 15.71
CA THR A 66 -2.10 4.11 15.72
C THR A 66 -2.02 2.90 16.64
N SER A 67 -2.77 2.91 17.75
CA SER A 67 -2.60 1.99 18.90
C SER A 67 -3.57 0.79 18.94
N SER A 68 -4.24 0.47 17.83
CA SER A 68 -5.20 -0.64 17.72
C SER A 68 -4.70 -1.73 16.76
N SER A 69 -5.36 -2.89 16.73
CA SER A 69 -5.09 -4.04 15.85
C SER A 69 -5.13 -3.68 14.35
N CYS A 70 -4.09 -3.02 13.87
CA CYS A 70 -3.93 -2.57 12.49
C CYS A 70 -3.05 -3.56 11.70
N ALA A 71 -3.13 -3.44 10.37
CA ALA A 71 -2.14 -4.03 9.48
C ALA A 71 -0.75 -3.44 9.71
N GLU A 72 0.28 -4.20 9.34
CA GLU A 72 1.62 -3.65 9.20
C GLU A 72 1.67 -2.68 8.00
N PHE A 73 2.67 -1.80 7.99
CA PHE A 73 2.89 -0.93 6.83
C PHE A 73 4.37 -0.81 6.49
N GLU A 74 4.64 -0.63 5.20
CA GLU A 74 5.97 -0.31 4.69
C GLU A 74 5.91 0.90 3.77
N LEU A 75 6.96 1.72 3.81
CA LEU A 75 7.08 2.94 3.01
C LEU A 75 8.24 2.80 2.04
N HIS A 76 7.99 3.10 0.77
CA HIS A 76 8.95 2.92 -0.31
C HIS A 76 8.98 4.15 -1.22
N THR A 77 10.18 4.57 -1.61
CA THR A 77 10.36 5.56 -2.67
C THR A 77 10.34 4.94 -4.06
N ALA A 78 10.65 3.65 -4.15
CA ALA A 78 10.52 2.89 -5.39
C ALA A 78 9.04 2.70 -5.77
N SER A 79 8.77 2.65 -7.08
CA SER A 79 7.46 2.32 -7.60
C SER A 79 7.13 0.83 -7.40
N ILE A 80 5.85 0.48 -7.49
CA ILE A 80 5.43 -0.92 -7.42
C ILE A 80 6.13 -1.80 -8.46
N THR A 81 6.35 -1.32 -9.68
CA THR A 81 7.01 -2.12 -10.72
C THR A 81 8.45 -2.44 -10.35
N THR A 82 9.20 -1.48 -9.80
CA THR A 82 10.57 -1.70 -9.34
C THR A 82 10.62 -2.65 -8.15
N LEU A 83 9.69 -2.52 -7.18
CA LEU A 83 9.62 -3.44 -6.05
C LEU A 83 9.27 -4.87 -6.49
N MET A 84 8.38 -5.03 -7.47
CA MET A 84 8.03 -6.33 -8.03
C MET A 84 9.25 -7.02 -8.64
N GLU A 85 10.05 -6.31 -9.44
CA GLU A 85 11.27 -6.82 -10.04
C GLU A 85 12.29 -7.25 -8.96
N GLN A 86 12.54 -6.39 -7.97
CA GLN A 86 13.46 -6.68 -6.87
C GLN A 86 13.04 -7.90 -6.04
N ARG A 87 11.73 -8.14 -5.92
CA ARG A 87 11.14 -9.26 -5.16
C ARG A 87 10.84 -10.49 -6.03
N GLY A 88 11.13 -10.45 -7.33
CA GLY A 88 10.83 -11.54 -8.26
C GLY A 88 9.33 -11.84 -8.41
N ILE A 89 8.47 -10.83 -8.25
CA ILE A 89 7.01 -10.94 -8.37
C ILE A 89 6.59 -10.63 -9.80
N THR A 90 5.99 -11.59 -10.46
CA THR A 90 5.46 -11.44 -11.81
C THR A 90 4.09 -10.75 -11.80
N LYS A 91 3.74 -10.05 -12.89
CA LYS A 91 2.50 -9.24 -12.97
C LYS A 91 1.22 -10.06 -12.81
N ASP A 92 1.22 -11.33 -13.21
CA ASP A 92 0.09 -12.25 -13.00
C ASP A 92 -0.24 -12.51 -11.52
N LYS A 93 0.69 -12.18 -10.61
CA LYS A 93 0.49 -12.25 -9.16
C LYS A 93 -0.01 -10.95 -8.52
N VAL A 94 -0.25 -9.93 -9.32
CA VAL A 94 -0.69 -8.61 -8.84
C VAL A 94 -2.01 -8.25 -9.51
N CYS A 95 -3.02 -7.98 -8.69
CA CYS A 95 -4.28 -7.43 -9.15
C CYS A 95 -4.19 -5.90 -9.15
N LEU A 96 -4.27 -5.28 -10.32
CA LEU A 96 -4.45 -3.83 -10.44
C LEU A 96 -5.94 -3.52 -10.38
N LEU A 97 -6.35 -2.69 -9.42
CA LEU A 97 -7.71 -2.15 -9.39
C LEU A 97 -7.83 -1.06 -10.47
N ASP A 98 -8.41 -1.43 -11.61
CA ASP A 98 -8.62 -0.55 -12.75
C ASP A 98 -10.12 -0.28 -12.98
N PRO A 99 -10.60 0.96 -12.79
CA PRO A 99 -11.99 1.34 -13.06
C PRO A 99 -12.45 1.11 -14.50
N LYS A 100 -11.50 0.98 -15.45
CA LYS A 100 -11.78 0.69 -16.86
C LYS A 100 -11.76 -0.80 -17.17
N SER A 101 -11.41 -1.65 -16.20
CA SER A 101 -11.45 -3.10 -16.37
C SER A 101 -12.89 -3.55 -16.66
N PRO A 102 -13.10 -4.46 -17.64
CA PRO A 102 -14.41 -5.07 -17.86
C PRO A 102 -14.78 -6.09 -16.77
N PHE A 103 -13.85 -6.44 -15.88
CA PHE A 103 -14.04 -7.42 -14.83
C PHE A 103 -13.94 -6.77 -13.44
N ALA A 104 -14.98 -6.96 -12.63
CA ALA A 104 -14.97 -6.62 -11.22
C ALA A 104 -14.15 -7.66 -10.42
N ILE A 105 -13.56 -7.22 -9.31
CA ILE A 105 -12.90 -8.14 -8.37
C ILE A 105 -13.92 -9.11 -7.76
N SER A 106 -13.52 -10.38 -7.63
CA SER A 106 -14.37 -11.46 -7.13
C SER A 106 -13.67 -12.26 -6.03
N ILE A 107 -14.44 -12.92 -5.17
CA ILE A 107 -13.90 -13.84 -4.15
C ILE A 107 -13.07 -14.97 -4.77
N THR A 108 -13.34 -15.32 -6.03
CA THR A 108 -12.60 -16.36 -6.75
C THR A 108 -11.19 -15.96 -7.13
N ASP A 109 -10.85 -14.67 -7.02
CA ASP A 109 -9.49 -14.19 -7.26
C ASP A 109 -8.56 -14.49 -6.07
N ALA A 110 -9.12 -14.75 -4.89
CA ALA A 110 -8.36 -15.18 -3.72
C ALA A 110 -7.69 -16.53 -3.99
N GLY A 111 -6.38 -16.62 -3.73
CA GLY A 111 -5.62 -17.87 -3.83
C GLY A 111 -5.26 -18.29 -5.26
N LYS A 112 -5.54 -17.48 -6.29
CA LYS A 112 -5.10 -17.76 -7.68
C LYS A 112 -3.58 -17.75 -7.86
N VAL A 113 -2.86 -17.18 -6.90
CA VAL A 113 -1.40 -17.08 -6.92
C VAL A 113 -0.83 -17.55 -5.59
N SER A 114 -0.42 -18.83 -5.59
CA SER A 114 0.29 -19.52 -4.51
C SER A 114 1.78 -19.57 -4.78
#